data_AF-A0A7V0MMX5-F1
#
_entry.id   AF-A0A7V0MMX5-F1
#
_cell.length_a   1.000
_cell.length_b   1.000
_cell.length_c   1.000
_cell.angle_alpha   90.00
_cell.angle_beta   90.00
_cell.angle_gamma   90.00
#
_symmetry.space_group_name_H-M   'P 1'
#
loop_
_entity.id
_entity.type
_entity.pdbx_description
1 polymer ?
#
loop_
_entity_poly.entity_id
_entity_poly.type
_entity_poly.pdbx_seq_one_letter_code
_entity_poly.pdbx_strand_id
1 'polypeptide(L)'
;MIIVCPHCRKKSRVDESKLPVQPVPVACPHCSLTIYISRRGVQAEQIVPPELPEPEATKTYTESMPWLERSSVFDIVAYYRTAKEFLLRPEAAFSKWEPDLRFNDALIFLIVFGSLGKILNEYWFYLLTGLMGSIEKSPYESVFTFLVSALFTPIGIVLGTFVYSAVTHFMLYIFRGVNRTWHSTFATIAWVSGSVSLLSVFPLIGALAASVWGFISTMIGLKVVHKTSSVKAFFALTLPGLIILVILLMIIFAILGTTLLLGLSQMMEILKQQGRFPI
;
A
#
# COMPACT_ATOMS: atom_id res chain seq x y z
N MET A 1 34.19 -32.19 -29.64
CA MET A 1 33.72 -31.04 -30.43
C MET A 1 33.97 -29.70 -29.72
N ILE A 2 34.00 -28.57 -30.46
CA ILE A 2 34.08 -27.21 -29.88
C ILE A 2 32.70 -26.56 -29.97
N ILE A 3 32.16 -26.13 -28.83
CA ILE A 3 30.88 -25.42 -28.74
C ILE A 3 31.19 -23.93 -28.51
N VAL A 4 30.52 -23.06 -29.27
CA VAL A 4 30.67 -21.60 -29.14
C VAL A 4 29.35 -21.03 -28.63
N CYS A 5 29.41 -20.27 -27.54
CA CYS A 5 28.22 -19.57 -27.05
C CYS A 5 27.81 -18.46 -28.03
N PRO A 6 26.53 -18.37 -28.44
CA PRO A 6 26.09 -17.33 -29.39
C PRO A 6 26.15 -15.91 -28.80
N HIS A 7 26.04 -15.78 -27.48
CA HIS A 7 26.00 -14.49 -26.81
C HIS A 7 27.39 -13.93 -26.48
N CYS A 8 28.24 -14.70 -25.78
CA CYS A 8 29.57 -14.24 -25.37
C CYS A 8 30.73 -14.74 -26.24
N ARG A 9 30.45 -15.55 -27.27
CA ARG A 9 31.44 -16.17 -28.18
C ARG A 9 32.54 -17.00 -27.49
N LYS A 10 32.36 -17.36 -26.21
CA LYS A 10 33.29 -18.24 -25.49
C LYS A 10 33.26 -19.63 -26.11
N LYS A 11 34.45 -20.17 -26.39
CA LYS A 11 34.65 -21.52 -26.91
C LYS A 11 34.85 -22.49 -25.74
N SER A 12 34.11 -23.59 -25.73
CA SER A 12 34.29 -24.69 -24.77
C SER A 12 34.49 -26.00 -25.53
N ARG A 13 35.47 -26.81 -25.11
CA ARG A 13 35.75 -28.11 -25.72
C ARG A 13 35.01 -29.19 -24.92
N VAL A 14 34.15 -29.95 -25.59
CA VAL A 14 33.35 -31.01 -24.99
C VAL A 14 33.67 -32.34 -25.67
N ASP A 15 33.82 -33.39 -24.87
CA ASP A 15 34.01 -34.77 -25.32
C ASP A 15 32.69 -35.31 -25.90
N GLU A 16 32.76 -35.81 -27.12
CA GLU A 16 31.59 -36.24 -27.91
C GLU A 16 30.94 -37.50 -27.33
N SER A 17 31.74 -38.35 -26.70
CA SER A 17 31.26 -39.56 -26.02
C SER A 17 30.35 -39.25 -24.83
N LYS A 18 30.50 -38.07 -24.21
CA LYS A 18 29.73 -37.63 -23.03
C LYS A 18 28.49 -36.81 -23.38
N LEU A 19 28.20 -36.60 -24.67
CA LEU A 19 27.03 -35.83 -25.07
C LEU A 19 25.74 -36.66 -24.93
N PRO A 20 24.69 -36.08 -24.34
CA PRO A 20 23.39 -36.74 -24.25
C PRO A 20 22.78 -36.89 -25.65
N VAL A 21 22.04 -37.98 -25.84
CA VAL A 21 21.33 -38.27 -27.09
C VAL A 21 20.13 -37.30 -27.26
N GLN A 22 19.54 -36.86 -26.14
CA GLN A 22 18.48 -35.86 -26.10
C GLN A 22 19.04 -34.47 -25.76
N PRO A 23 18.40 -33.37 -26.18
CA PRO A 23 18.82 -32.02 -25.86
C PRO A 23 18.76 -31.77 -24.35
N VAL A 24 19.90 -31.51 -23.72
CA VAL A 24 19.97 -31.16 -22.29
C VAL A 24 20.35 -29.68 -22.14
N PRO A 25 19.65 -28.90 -21.28
CA PRO A 25 20.01 -27.53 -21.00
C PRO A 25 21.32 -27.45 -20.22
N VAL A 26 22.27 -26.65 -20.69
CA VAL A 26 23.54 -26.39 -20.03
C VAL A 26 23.77 -24.88 -19.96
N ALA A 27 24.09 -24.36 -18.78
CA ALA A 27 24.39 -22.95 -18.59
C ALA A 27 25.82 -22.63 -19.05
N CYS A 28 25.98 -21.54 -19.81
CA CYS A 28 27.30 -21.02 -20.14
C CYS A 28 28.01 -20.51 -18.86
N PRO A 29 29.24 -20.95 -18.54
CA PRO A 29 29.92 -20.55 -17.32
C PRO A 29 30.34 -19.07 -17.29
N HIS A 30 30.25 -18.35 -18.41
CA HIS A 30 30.69 -16.96 -18.52
C HIS A 30 29.54 -15.94 -18.53
N CYS A 31 28.39 -16.28 -19.12
CA CYS A 31 27.26 -15.34 -19.24
C CYS A 31 25.94 -15.90 -18.72
N SER A 32 25.96 -17.10 -18.14
CA SER A 32 24.79 -17.80 -17.59
C SER A 32 23.66 -18.06 -18.59
N LEU A 33 23.90 -17.87 -19.89
CA LEU A 33 22.94 -18.22 -20.93
C LEU A 33 22.79 -19.75 -21.03
N THR A 34 21.55 -20.24 -20.91
CA THR A 34 21.22 -21.64 -21.09
C THR A 34 21.20 -22.00 -22.58
N ILE A 35 22.01 -22.97 -22.97
CA ILE A 35 22.08 -23.51 -24.33
C ILE A 35 21.80 -25.02 -24.29
N TYR A 36 21.13 -25.56 -25.31
CA TYR A 36 20.84 -26.98 -25.40
C TYR A 36 21.90 -27.67 -26.27
N ILE A 37 22.44 -28.79 -25.79
CA ILE A 37 23.48 -29.56 -26.50
C ILE A 37 22.99 -30.99 -26.76
N SER A 38 23.30 -31.55 -27.93
CA SER A 38 23.00 -32.95 -28.28
C SER A 38 24.14 -33.58 -29.11
N ARG A 39 24.16 -34.92 -29.17
CA ARG A 39 25.16 -35.72 -29.90
C ARG A 39 25.07 -35.60 -31.44
N ARG A 40 23.98 -35.07 -32.02
CA ARG A 40 23.83 -34.93 -33.50
C ARG A 40 24.55 -33.72 -34.12
N GLY A 41 25.44 -33.06 -33.37
CA GLY A 41 26.11 -31.82 -33.80
C GLY A 41 25.22 -30.59 -33.60
N VAL A 42 25.80 -29.40 -33.80
CA VAL A 42 25.07 -28.13 -33.76
C VAL A 42 24.26 -28.02 -35.05
N GLN A 43 23.01 -28.48 -35.03
CA GLN A 43 22.07 -28.18 -36.11
C GLN A 43 21.57 -26.76 -35.92
N ALA A 44 22.05 -25.84 -36.76
CA ALA A 44 21.37 -24.58 -37.06
C ALA A 44 20.29 -24.83 -38.12
N GLU A 45 19.40 -25.78 -37.84
CA GLU A 45 18.17 -25.93 -38.59
C GLU A 45 17.16 -25.01 -37.90
N GLN A 46 16.45 -24.17 -38.65
CA GLN A 46 15.25 -23.48 -38.14
C GLN A 46 14.19 -24.54 -37.83
N ILE A 47 14.39 -25.25 -36.73
CA ILE A 47 13.37 -26.03 -36.07
C ILE A 47 12.54 -24.98 -35.37
N VAL A 48 11.37 -24.67 -35.97
CA VAL A 48 10.20 -24.27 -35.19
C VAL A 48 10.24 -25.13 -33.93
N PRO A 49 10.42 -24.54 -32.73
CA PRO A 49 10.64 -25.32 -31.53
C PRO A 49 9.60 -26.45 -31.48
N PRO A 50 9.97 -27.71 -31.16
CA PRO A 50 8.96 -28.57 -30.56
C PRO A 50 8.37 -27.73 -29.42
N GLU A 51 7.06 -27.68 -29.25
CA GLU A 51 6.39 -27.01 -28.13
C GLU A 51 7.00 -27.55 -26.81
N LEU A 52 8.18 -27.03 -26.47
CA LEU A 52 8.55 -26.68 -25.12
C LEU A 52 7.33 -25.93 -24.64
N PRO A 53 6.71 -26.34 -23.52
CA PRO A 53 5.68 -25.53 -22.91
C PRO A 53 6.25 -24.13 -22.88
N GLU A 54 5.57 -23.25 -23.62
CA GLU A 54 5.92 -21.86 -23.81
C GLU A 54 6.48 -21.37 -22.48
N PRO A 55 7.67 -20.72 -22.41
CA PRO A 55 8.00 -20.04 -21.18
C PRO A 55 6.76 -19.20 -20.87
N GLU A 56 6.21 -19.30 -19.66
CA GLU A 56 4.92 -18.70 -19.23
C GLU A 56 4.85 -17.16 -19.43
N ALA A 57 5.69 -16.56 -20.25
CA ALA A 57 5.50 -15.33 -20.99
C ALA A 57 4.37 -15.43 -22.04
N THR A 58 3.21 -15.97 -21.67
CA THR A 58 1.87 -15.47 -22.02
C THR A 58 0.89 -16.16 -21.06
N LYS A 59 0.99 -15.86 -19.75
CA LYS A 59 -0.27 -15.75 -19.01
C LYS A 59 -1.02 -14.63 -19.69
N THR A 60 -1.91 -15.03 -20.59
CA THR A 60 -3.06 -14.29 -21.09
C THR A 60 -3.39 -13.13 -20.15
N TYR A 61 -3.21 -11.89 -20.63
CA TYR A 61 -3.65 -10.63 -20.02
C TYR A 61 -5.18 -10.55 -19.87
N THR A 62 -5.88 -11.68 -19.68
CA THR A 62 -7.34 -11.78 -19.82
C THR A 62 -8.09 -11.45 -18.53
N GLU A 63 -7.38 -11.20 -17.42
CA GLU A 63 -7.99 -10.63 -16.22
C GLU A 63 -7.10 -9.54 -15.62
N SER A 64 -6.66 -8.61 -16.46
CA SER A 64 -6.03 -7.39 -15.95
C SER A 64 -7.11 -6.52 -15.29
N MET A 65 -6.78 -5.94 -14.13
CA MET A 65 -7.73 -5.13 -13.35
C MET A 65 -8.22 -3.94 -14.18
N PRO A 66 -9.52 -3.57 -14.15
CA PRO A 66 -10.07 -2.56 -15.06
C PRO A 66 -9.34 -1.22 -15.06
N TRP A 67 -8.83 -0.78 -13.90
CA TRP A 67 -8.02 0.43 -13.77
C TRP A 67 -6.72 0.41 -14.58
N LEU A 68 -6.17 -0.77 -14.81
CA LEU A 68 -4.91 -0.97 -15.52
C LEU A 68 -5.08 -0.83 -17.04
N GLU A 69 -6.31 -0.95 -17.53
CA GLU A 69 -6.72 -0.78 -18.93
C GLU A 69 -7.41 0.58 -19.16
N ARG A 70 -7.32 1.49 -18.18
CA ARG A 70 -7.97 2.80 -18.23
C ARG A 70 -7.55 3.59 -19.47
N SER A 71 -8.51 4.29 -20.06
CA SER A 71 -8.29 5.20 -21.18
C SER A 71 -7.66 6.54 -20.75
N SER A 72 -7.88 6.93 -19.49
CA SER A 72 -7.44 8.18 -18.90
C SER A 72 -7.23 8.03 -17.39
N VAL A 73 -6.47 8.93 -16.78
CA VAL A 73 -6.30 9.01 -15.32
C VAL A 73 -7.59 9.38 -14.57
N PHE A 74 -8.61 9.88 -15.27
CA PHE A 74 -9.94 10.19 -14.71
C PHE A 74 -11.03 9.22 -15.18
N ASP A 75 -10.66 8.00 -15.59
CA ASP A 75 -11.63 7.00 -16.05
C ASP A 75 -12.51 6.49 -14.88
N ILE A 76 -13.69 7.09 -14.74
CA ILE A 76 -14.65 6.79 -13.65
C ILE A 76 -15.19 5.36 -13.76
N VAL A 77 -15.34 4.83 -14.98
CA VAL A 77 -15.87 3.46 -15.19
C VAL A 77 -14.83 2.44 -14.73
N ALA A 78 -13.57 2.62 -15.14
CA ALA A 78 -12.46 1.79 -14.68
C ALA A 78 -12.26 1.89 -13.16
N TYR A 79 -12.38 3.11 -12.61
CA TYR A 79 -12.37 3.35 -11.17
C TYR A 79 -13.46 2.57 -10.44
N TYR A 80 -14.73 2.77 -10.82
CA TYR A 80 -15.86 2.14 -10.14
C TYR A 80 -15.75 0.61 -10.15
N ARG A 81 -15.38 0.01 -11.29
CA ARG A 81 -15.22 -1.44 -11.42
C ARG A 81 -14.10 -1.95 -10.51
N THR A 82 -12.95 -1.27 -10.49
CA THR A 82 -11.80 -1.63 -9.66
C THR A 82 -12.09 -1.47 -8.18
N ALA A 83 -12.64 -0.33 -7.78
CA ALA A 83 -12.99 -0.04 -6.40
C ALA A 83 -14.02 -1.04 -5.87
N LYS A 84 -15.05 -1.36 -6.66
CA LYS A 84 -16.04 -2.38 -6.31
C LYS A 84 -15.39 -3.74 -6.09
N GLU A 85 -14.39 -4.13 -6.87
CA GLU A 85 -13.69 -5.41 -6.71
C GLU A 85 -12.88 -5.44 -5.40
N PHE A 86 -12.12 -4.39 -5.09
CA PHE A 86 -11.37 -4.28 -3.84
C PHE A 86 -12.23 -4.16 -2.58
N LEU A 87 -13.42 -3.58 -2.70
CA LEU A 87 -14.36 -3.50 -1.59
C LEU A 87 -15.10 -4.84 -1.42
N LEU A 88 -15.69 -5.39 -2.47
CA LEU A 88 -16.60 -6.55 -2.33
C LEU A 88 -15.87 -7.89 -2.37
N ARG A 89 -14.72 -7.98 -3.04
CA ARG A 89 -13.95 -9.22 -3.24
C ARG A 89 -12.44 -8.98 -3.07
N PRO A 90 -11.98 -8.40 -1.95
CA PRO A 90 -10.59 -8.04 -1.75
C PRO A 90 -9.61 -9.21 -1.94
N GLU A 91 -9.96 -10.41 -1.47
CA GLU A 91 -9.09 -11.59 -1.62
C GLU A 91 -8.87 -11.96 -3.08
N ALA A 92 -9.93 -11.93 -3.90
CA ALA A 92 -9.81 -12.19 -5.34
C ALA A 92 -9.03 -11.06 -6.05
N ALA A 93 -9.33 -9.80 -5.72
CA ALA A 93 -8.67 -8.63 -6.30
C ALA A 93 -7.15 -8.66 -6.08
N PHE A 94 -6.72 -8.94 -4.84
CA PHE A 94 -5.30 -8.99 -4.48
C PHE A 94 -4.60 -10.28 -4.93
N SER A 95 -5.33 -11.37 -5.15
CA SER A 95 -4.74 -12.63 -5.63
C SER A 95 -4.35 -12.58 -7.11
N LYS A 96 -5.08 -11.81 -7.91
CA LYS A 96 -4.82 -11.62 -9.35
C LYS A 96 -3.72 -10.59 -9.63
N TRP A 97 -3.41 -9.75 -8.64
CA TRP A 97 -2.51 -8.62 -8.82
C TRP A 97 -1.05 -8.99 -8.56
N GLU A 98 -0.15 -8.55 -9.45
CA GLU A 98 1.31 -8.68 -9.30
C GLU A 98 1.91 -7.43 -8.65
N PRO A 99 2.33 -7.49 -7.37
CA PRO A 99 2.62 -6.30 -6.58
C PRO A 99 3.84 -5.49 -7.00
N ASP A 100 4.86 -6.16 -7.53
CA ASP A 100 6.19 -5.60 -7.72
C ASP A 100 6.35 -4.89 -9.08
N LEU A 101 5.44 -5.12 -10.04
CA LEU A 101 5.52 -4.59 -11.40
C LEU A 101 4.68 -3.31 -11.62
N ARG A 102 3.75 -2.97 -10.72
CA ARG A 102 2.70 -1.96 -10.97
C ARG A 102 2.48 -0.96 -9.84
N PHE A 103 3.54 -0.61 -9.14
CA PHE A 103 3.53 0.40 -8.07
C PHE A 103 2.95 1.75 -8.52
N ASN A 104 3.36 2.23 -9.71
CA ASN A 104 2.94 3.53 -10.24
C ASN A 104 1.43 3.62 -10.47
N ASP A 105 0.78 2.53 -10.90
CA ASP A 105 -0.67 2.52 -11.12
C ASP A 105 -1.45 2.69 -9.82
N ALA A 106 -0.97 2.07 -8.73
CA ALA A 106 -1.57 2.22 -7.40
C ALA A 106 -1.35 3.64 -6.84
N LEU A 107 -0.18 4.22 -7.09
CA LEU A 107 0.12 5.61 -6.70
C LEU A 107 -0.80 6.60 -7.43
N ILE A 108 -0.99 6.45 -8.75
CA ILE A 108 -1.90 7.32 -9.51
C ILE A 108 -3.33 7.15 -9.02
N PHE A 109 -3.77 5.91 -8.76
CA PHE A 109 -5.09 5.65 -8.20
C PHE A 109 -5.32 6.33 -6.85
N LEU A 110 -4.32 6.28 -5.96
CA LEU A 110 -4.33 6.97 -4.66
C LEU A 110 -4.40 8.50 -4.84
N ILE A 111 -3.56 9.06 -5.69
CA ILE A 111 -3.50 10.51 -5.92
C ILE A 111 -4.82 11.03 -6.48
N VAL A 112 -5.43 10.31 -7.43
CA VAL A 112 -6.69 10.79 -8.03
C VAL A 112 -7.86 10.53 -7.10
N PHE A 113 -8.12 9.27 -6.76
CA PHE A 113 -9.35 8.91 -6.05
C PHE A 113 -9.21 8.96 -4.54
N GLY A 114 -8.03 8.66 -4.00
CA GLY A 114 -7.78 8.86 -2.57
C GLY A 114 -7.92 10.34 -2.18
N SER A 115 -7.32 11.25 -2.97
CA SER A 115 -7.48 12.70 -2.73
C SER A 115 -8.92 13.16 -2.92
N LEU A 116 -9.61 12.71 -3.97
CA LEU A 116 -11.02 13.05 -4.19
C LEU A 116 -11.88 12.65 -2.98
N GLY A 117 -11.70 11.43 -2.45
CA GLY A 117 -12.42 10.97 -1.25
C GLY A 117 -12.09 11.81 -0.02
N LYS A 118 -10.82 12.20 0.18
CA LYS A 118 -10.42 13.07 1.29
C LYS A 118 -11.05 14.48 1.18
N ILE A 119 -11.00 15.10 0.00
CA ILE A 119 -11.61 16.41 -0.26
C ILE A 119 -13.13 16.35 -0.02
N LEU A 120 -13.80 15.29 -0.47
CA LEU A 120 -15.23 15.07 -0.22
C LEU A 120 -15.55 14.98 1.28
N ASN A 121 -14.78 14.21 2.04
CA ASN A 121 -14.97 14.11 3.49
C ASN A 121 -14.75 15.45 4.20
N GLU A 122 -13.75 16.21 3.79
CA GLU A 122 -13.48 17.53 4.34
C GLU A 122 -14.60 18.52 3.99
N TYR A 123 -15.09 18.49 2.76
CA TYR A 123 -16.26 19.25 2.34
C TYR A 123 -17.48 18.94 3.23
N TRP A 124 -17.78 17.65 3.47
CA TRP A 124 -18.86 17.27 4.38
C TRP A 124 -18.65 17.77 5.80
N PHE A 125 -17.42 17.66 6.31
CA PHE A 125 -17.08 18.14 7.64
C PHE A 125 -17.33 19.65 7.79
N TYR A 126 -16.87 20.47 6.84
CA TYR A 126 -17.13 21.91 6.85
C TYR A 126 -18.61 22.25 6.72
N LEU A 127 -19.33 21.56 5.82
CA LEU A 127 -20.76 21.80 5.63
C LEU A 127 -21.56 21.52 6.90
N LEU A 128 -21.27 20.40 7.58
CA LEU A 128 -21.99 19.97 8.78
C LEU A 128 -21.66 20.86 9.99
N THR A 129 -20.39 21.19 10.19
CA THR A 129 -19.97 22.09 11.29
C THR A 129 -20.50 23.50 11.08
N GLY A 130 -20.57 23.97 9.83
CA GLY A 130 -21.20 25.24 9.47
C GLY A 130 -22.70 25.25 9.78
N LEU A 131 -23.42 24.18 9.43
CA LEU A 131 -24.84 24.04 9.72
C LEU A 131 -25.13 24.01 11.23
N MET A 132 -24.23 23.42 12.03
CA MET A 132 -24.32 23.41 13.50
C MET A 132 -23.94 24.74 14.16
N GLY A 133 -23.57 25.77 13.39
CA GLY A 133 -23.12 27.06 13.91
C GLY A 133 -21.81 26.98 14.69
N SER A 134 -21.04 25.90 14.49
CA SER A 134 -19.79 25.64 15.22
C SER A 134 -18.55 26.23 14.52
N ILE A 135 -18.75 26.96 13.41
CA ILE A 135 -17.67 27.66 12.71
C ILE A 135 -17.60 29.09 13.24
N GLU A 136 -16.56 29.40 13.99
CA GLU A 136 -16.26 30.76 14.47
C GLU A 136 -15.66 31.65 13.37
N LYS A 137 -15.15 31.05 12.29
CA LYS A 137 -14.53 31.75 11.15
C LYS A 137 -15.56 32.41 10.24
N SER A 138 -15.16 33.50 9.59
CA SER A 138 -15.98 34.09 8.53
C SER A 138 -16.19 33.10 7.36
N PRO A 139 -17.27 33.23 6.56
CA PRO A 139 -17.50 32.35 5.41
C PRO A 139 -16.32 32.36 4.42
N TYR A 140 -15.71 33.53 4.19
CA TYR A 140 -14.58 33.70 3.29
C TYR A 140 -13.34 32.95 3.79
N GLU A 141 -13.02 33.05 5.09
CA GLU A 141 -11.90 32.31 5.70
C GLU A 141 -12.11 30.80 5.63
N SER A 142 -13.35 30.34 5.79
CA SER A 142 -13.69 28.91 5.73
C SER A 142 -13.49 28.37 4.32
N VAL A 143 -13.98 29.08 3.30
CA VAL A 143 -13.76 28.72 1.89
C VAL A 143 -12.27 28.76 1.54
N PHE A 144 -11.55 29.80 1.96
CA PHE A 144 -10.11 29.90 1.73
C PHE A 144 -9.35 28.74 2.37
N THR A 145 -9.65 28.40 3.62
CA THR A 145 -9.03 27.26 4.33
C THR A 145 -9.28 25.96 3.57
N PHE A 146 -10.52 25.70 3.15
CA PHE A 146 -10.89 24.52 2.37
C PHE A 146 -10.16 24.44 1.02
N LEU A 147 -10.03 25.55 0.29
CA LEU A 147 -9.34 25.55 -1.00
C LEU A 147 -7.84 25.27 -0.84
N VAL A 148 -7.21 25.84 0.19
CA VAL A 148 -5.81 25.59 0.50
C VAL A 148 -5.62 24.12 0.92
N SER A 149 -6.45 23.57 1.80
CA SER A 149 -6.34 22.17 2.20
C SER A 149 -6.60 21.20 1.03
N ALA A 150 -7.60 21.47 0.20
CA ALA A 150 -7.90 20.69 -1.00
C ALA A 150 -6.72 20.69 -1.98
N LEU A 151 -6.04 21.84 -2.17
CA LEU A 151 -4.86 21.97 -3.02
C LEU A 151 -3.69 21.09 -2.53
N PHE A 152 -3.46 21.02 -1.22
CA PHE A 152 -2.38 20.23 -0.63
C PHE A 152 -2.75 18.77 -0.33
N THR A 153 -4.03 18.40 -0.46
CA THR A 153 -4.51 17.04 -0.15
C THR A 153 -3.80 15.94 -0.94
N PRO A 154 -3.49 16.08 -2.26
CA PRO A 154 -2.71 15.09 -3.00
C PRO A 154 -1.32 14.81 -2.43
N ILE A 155 -0.65 15.86 -1.94
CA ILE A 155 0.67 15.72 -1.31
C ILE A 155 0.50 15.04 0.06
N GLY A 156 -0.45 15.52 0.86
CA GLY A 156 -0.73 15.00 2.19
C GLY A 156 -1.11 13.52 2.18
N ILE A 157 -1.93 13.08 1.23
CA ILE A 157 -2.34 11.67 1.16
C ILE A 157 -1.18 10.77 0.75
N VAL A 158 -0.33 11.18 -0.21
CA VAL A 158 0.83 10.39 -0.62
C VAL A 158 1.81 10.25 0.54
N LEU A 159 2.16 11.35 1.20
CA LEU A 159 3.08 11.33 2.35
C LEU A 159 2.50 10.50 3.50
N GLY A 160 1.22 10.70 3.81
CA GLY A 160 0.52 9.95 4.86
C GLY A 160 0.50 8.46 4.57
N THR A 161 0.16 8.05 3.34
CA THR A 161 0.17 6.64 2.92
C THR A 161 1.58 6.06 2.90
N PHE A 162 2.61 6.84 2.54
CA PHE A 162 4.01 6.39 2.57
C PHE A 162 4.48 6.11 4.00
N VAL A 163 4.21 7.03 4.93
CA VAL A 163 4.54 6.84 6.36
C VAL A 163 3.74 5.67 6.92
N TYR A 164 2.44 5.62 6.66
CA TYR A 164 1.58 4.55 7.15
C TYR A 164 2.02 3.18 6.63
N SER A 165 2.32 3.06 5.33
CA SER A 165 2.82 1.81 4.76
C SER A 165 4.18 1.40 5.30
N ALA A 166 5.10 2.35 5.52
CA ALA A 166 6.40 2.08 6.12
C ALA A 166 6.26 1.53 7.55
N VAL A 167 5.41 2.15 8.36
CA VAL A 167 5.12 1.70 9.73
C VAL A 167 4.46 0.32 9.70
N THR A 168 3.44 0.10 8.88
CA THR A 168 2.77 -1.21 8.75
C THR A 168 3.73 -2.28 8.24
N HIS A 169 4.59 -1.98 7.26
CA HIS A 169 5.59 -2.92 6.76
C HIS A 169 6.62 -3.26 7.84
N PHE A 170 7.06 -2.26 8.61
CA PHE A 170 7.96 -2.47 9.74
C PHE A 170 7.32 -3.35 10.83
N MET A 171 6.03 -3.16 11.14
CA MET A 171 5.32 -4.06 12.05
C MET A 171 5.20 -5.48 11.49
N LEU A 172 4.88 -5.63 10.19
CA LEU A 172 4.89 -6.94 9.54
C LEU A 172 6.27 -7.59 9.65
N TYR A 173 7.35 -6.81 9.53
CA TYR A 173 8.72 -7.31 9.68
C TYR A 173 8.96 -7.86 11.10
N ILE A 174 8.57 -7.11 12.14
CA ILE A 174 8.65 -7.56 13.55
C ILE A 174 7.89 -8.88 13.76
N PHE A 175 6.68 -8.99 13.20
CA PHE A 175 5.86 -10.20 13.32
C PHE A 175 6.26 -11.32 12.37
N ARG A 176 7.37 -11.20 11.64
CA ARG A 176 7.83 -12.16 10.62
C ARG A 176 6.72 -12.49 9.61
N GLY A 177 6.05 -11.44 9.15
CA GLY A 177 4.93 -11.48 8.20
C GLY A 177 5.27 -10.91 6.82
N VAL A 178 6.49 -10.45 6.59
CA VAL A 178 6.94 -9.89 5.31
C VAL A 178 7.42 -11.01 4.38
N ASN A 179 6.71 -11.23 3.28
CA ASN A 179 7.16 -12.11 2.18
C ASN A 179 7.25 -11.39 0.81
N ARG A 180 7.10 -10.06 0.81
CA ARG A 180 7.11 -9.20 -0.38
C ARG A 180 7.73 -7.85 -0.04
N THR A 181 8.02 -7.04 -1.05
CA THR A 181 8.67 -5.74 -0.87
C THR A 181 7.77 -4.72 -0.18
N TRP A 182 8.35 -3.62 0.31
CA TRP A 182 7.59 -2.49 0.85
C TRP A 182 6.65 -1.85 -0.20
N HIS A 183 7.04 -1.86 -1.49
CA HIS A 183 6.18 -1.39 -2.58
C HIS A 183 4.84 -2.14 -2.61
N SER A 184 4.84 -3.43 -2.29
CA SER A 184 3.63 -4.25 -2.20
C SER A 184 2.71 -3.80 -1.04
N THR A 185 3.28 -3.44 0.12
CA THR A 185 2.53 -2.91 1.26
C THR A 185 1.91 -1.55 0.93
N PHE A 186 2.72 -0.64 0.36
CA PHE A 186 2.24 0.68 -0.05
C PHE A 186 1.10 0.56 -1.07
N ALA A 187 1.31 -0.21 -2.14
CA ALA A 187 0.32 -0.34 -3.20
C ALA A 187 -0.97 -1.02 -2.70
N THR A 188 -0.87 -1.97 -1.77
CA THR A 188 -2.05 -2.54 -1.08
C THR A 188 -2.89 -1.45 -0.40
N ILE A 189 -2.23 -0.61 0.42
CA ILE A 189 -2.90 0.48 1.12
C ILE A 189 -3.43 1.52 0.12
N ALA A 190 -2.70 1.82 -0.95
CA ALA A 190 -3.07 2.77 -1.98
C ALA A 190 -4.33 2.33 -2.73
N TRP A 191 -4.41 1.07 -3.18
CA TRP A 191 -5.59 0.50 -3.82
C TRP A 191 -6.80 0.57 -2.92
N VAL A 192 -6.66 0.17 -1.65
CA VAL A 192 -7.78 0.22 -0.71
C VAL A 192 -8.21 1.66 -0.45
N SER A 193 -7.26 2.57 -0.24
CA SER A 193 -7.52 3.99 0.05
C SER A 193 -8.28 4.67 -1.08
N GLY A 194 -7.90 4.45 -2.34
CA GLY A 194 -8.65 4.97 -3.47
C GLY A 194 -10.03 4.30 -3.63
N SER A 195 -10.15 3.02 -3.27
CA SER A 195 -11.38 2.26 -3.42
C SER A 195 -12.46 2.70 -2.43
N VAL A 196 -12.09 2.91 -1.17
CA VAL A 196 -13.02 3.37 -0.12
C VAL A 196 -13.51 4.82 -0.35
N SER A 197 -12.84 5.60 -1.20
CA SER A 197 -13.31 6.92 -1.60
C SER A 197 -14.71 6.91 -2.23
N LEU A 198 -15.15 5.80 -2.83
CA LEU A 198 -16.53 5.64 -3.30
C LEU A 198 -17.56 5.86 -2.18
N LEU A 199 -17.22 5.46 -0.96
CA LEU A 199 -18.10 5.57 0.19
C LEU A 199 -18.19 7.02 0.68
N SER A 200 -17.19 7.86 0.38
CA SER A 200 -17.11 9.26 0.82
C SER A 200 -18.14 10.19 0.15
N VAL A 201 -18.91 9.67 -0.82
CA VAL A 201 -20.07 10.37 -1.38
C VAL A 201 -21.16 10.59 -0.32
N PHE A 202 -21.28 9.68 0.65
CA PHE A 202 -22.28 9.80 1.72
C PHE A 202 -21.71 10.55 2.93
N PRO A 203 -22.34 11.63 3.41
CA PRO A 203 -21.88 12.38 4.57
C PRO A 203 -21.99 11.53 5.85
N LEU A 204 -21.03 11.68 6.77
CA LEU A 204 -20.86 10.92 8.03
C LEU A 204 -20.74 9.39 7.87
N ILE A 205 -21.80 8.74 7.38
CA ILE A 205 -21.90 7.29 7.18
C ILE A 205 -20.80 6.81 6.22
N GLY A 206 -20.51 7.61 5.19
CA GLY A 206 -19.44 7.30 4.24
C GLY A 206 -18.06 7.23 4.87
N ALA A 207 -17.73 8.18 5.76
CA ALA A 207 -16.45 8.20 6.48
C ALA A 207 -16.31 6.99 7.44
N LEU A 208 -17.39 6.66 8.15
CA LEU A 208 -17.41 5.50 9.04
C LEU A 208 -17.29 4.19 8.25
N ALA A 209 -18.08 4.04 7.18
CA ALA A 209 -18.03 2.89 6.30
C ALA A 209 -16.66 2.75 5.64
N ALA A 210 -16.06 3.83 5.14
CA ALA A 210 -14.71 3.85 4.59
C ALA A 210 -13.65 3.42 5.60
N SER A 211 -13.80 3.81 6.86
CA SER A 211 -12.86 3.44 7.92
C SER A 211 -12.92 1.95 8.23
N VAL A 212 -14.12 1.42 8.47
CA VAL A 212 -14.33 0.00 8.80
C VAL A 212 -13.96 -0.89 7.61
N TRP A 213 -14.48 -0.57 6.42
CA TRP A 213 -14.25 -1.38 5.23
C TRP A 213 -12.82 -1.25 4.72
N GLY A 214 -12.23 -0.06 4.82
CA GLY A 214 -10.82 0.16 4.50
C GLY A 214 -9.89 -0.66 5.40
N PHE A 215 -10.19 -0.76 6.69
CA PHE A 215 -9.46 -1.63 7.60
C PHE A 215 -9.54 -3.11 7.18
N ILE A 216 -10.76 -3.60 6.93
CA ILE A 216 -11.00 -5.01 6.55
C ILE A 216 -10.30 -5.33 5.22
N SER A 217 -10.52 -4.53 4.18
CA SER A 217 -9.92 -4.74 2.85
C SER A 217 -8.39 -4.63 2.89
N THR A 218 -7.83 -3.72 3.69
CA THR A 218 -6.37 -3.61 3.85
C THR A 218 -5.80 -4.83 4.56
N MET A 219 -6.44 -5.29 5.64
CA MET A 219 -6.02 -6.49 6.36
C MET A 219 -6.02 -7.73 5.45
N ILE A 220 -7.09 -7.92 4.67
CA ILE A 220 -7.20 -9.01 3.68
C ILE A 220 -6.12 -8.85 2.61
N GLY A 221 -5.93 -7.65 2.08
CA GLY A 221 -4.90 -7.38 1.08
C GLY A 221 -3.50 -7.71 1.57
N LEU A 222 -3.13 -7.28 2.78
CA LEU A 222 -1.83 -7.59 3.37
C LEU A 222 -1.65 -9.09 3.61
N LYS A 223 -2.68 -9.77 4.12
CA LYS A 223 -2.69 -11.24 4.28
C LYS A 223 -2.38 -11.94 2.95
N VAL A 224 -3.08 -11.57 1.89
CA VAL A 224 -2.95 -12.20 0.56
C VAL A 224 -1.60 -11.86 -0.08
N VAL A 225 -1.27 -10.57 -0.19
CA VAL A 225 -0.07 -10.07 -0.87
C VAL A 225 1.19 -10.58 -0.20
N HIS A 226 1.26 -10.50 1.13
CA HIS A 226 2.42 -10.99 1.88
C HIS A 226 2.31 -12.47 2.26
N LYS A 227 1.30 -13.22 1.78
CA LYS A 227 1.10 -14.65 2.13
C LYS A 227 1.29 -14.92 3.63
N THR A 228 0.68 -14.07 4.45
CA THR A 228 0.85 -14.06 5.91
C THR A 228 -0.48 -14.37 6.60
N SER A 229 -0.46 -14.55 7.91
CA SER A 229 -1.69 -14.81 8.66
C SER A 229 -2.48 -13.52 8.89
N SER A 230 -3.81 -13.63 8.95
CA SER A 230 -4.71 -12.49 9.24
C SER A 230 -4.39 -11.83 10.58
N VAL A 231 -3.96 -12.60 11.57
CA VAL A 231 -3.56 -12.10 12.90
C VAL A 231 -2.33 -11.18 12.80
N LYS A 232 -1.30 -11.58 12.03
CA LYS A 232 -0.11 -10.73 11.81
C LYS A 232 -0.48 -9.45 11.08
N ALA A 233 -1.34 -9.53 10.06
CA ALA A 233 -1.83 -8.35 9.33
C ALA A 233 -2.66 -7.42 10.23
N PHE A 234 -3.54 -7.97 11.07
CA PHE A 234 -4.35 -7.21 12.02
C PHE A 234 -3.48 -6.43 13.01
N PHE A 235 -2.52 -7.09 13.67
CA PHE A 235 -1.63 -6.40 14.61
C PHE A 235 -0.71 -5.40 13.93
N ALA A 236 -0.25 -5.68 12.71
CA ALA A 236 0.56 -4.73 11.95
C ALA A 236 -0.20 -3.44 11.59
N LEU A 237 -1.52 -3.51 11.41
CA LEU A 237 -2.37 -2.35 11.13
C LEU A 237 -2.78 -1.59 12.40
N THR A 238 -3.05 -2.30 13.50
CA THR A 238 -3.68 -1.72 14.71
C THR A 238 -2.67 -1.28 15.77
N LEU A 239 -1.59 -2.03 15.96
CA LEU A 239 -0.68 -1.82 17.08
C LEU A 239 0.03 -0.46 17.05
N PRO A 240 0.48 0.08 15.89
CA PRO A 240 1.06 1.42 15.85
C PRO A 240 0.11 2.50 16.38
N GLY A 241 -1.17 2.44 15.98
CA GLY A 241 -2.19 3.38 16.44
C GLY A 241 -2.44 3.26 17.94
N LEU A 242 -2.49 2.02 18.46
CA LEU A 242 -2.67 1.77 19.89
C LEU A 242 -1.48 2.31 20.72
N ILE A 243 -0.25 2.11 20.26
CA ILE A 243 0.96 2.64 20.93
C ILE A 243 0.91 4.16 20.98
N ILE A 244 0.61 4.82 19.85
CA ILE A 244 0.48 6.28 19.79
C ILE A 244 -0.61 6.76 20.75
N LEU A 245 -1.77 6.09 20.76
CA LEU A 245 -2.87 6.43 21.66
C LEU A 245 -2.46 6.36 23.14
N VAL A 246 -1.77 5.28 23.55
CA VAL A 246 -1.30 5.12 24.93
C VAL A 246 -0.29 6.23 25.29
N ILE A 247 0.66 6.55 24.40
CA ILE A 247 1.63 7.62 24.62
C ILE A 247 0.92 8.98 24.79
N LEU A 248 -0.05 9.29 23.93
CA LEU A 248 -0.82 10.53 24.03
C LEU A 248 -1.60 10.62 25.34
N LEU A 249 -2.24 9.53 25.77
CA LEU A 249 -2.93 9.48 27.06
C LEU A 249 -1.95 9.71 28.22
N MET A 250 -0.77 9.09 28.20
CA MET A 250 0.25 9.32 29.24
C MET A 250 0.70 10.79 29.29
N ILE A 251 0.91 11.43 28.14
CA ILE A 251 1.26 12.85 28.07
C ILE A 251 0.14 13.72 28.64
N ILE A 252 -1.11 13.46 28.26
CA ILE A 252 -2.28 14.20 28.77
C ILE A 252 -2.37 14.05 30.29
N PHE A 253 -2.25 12.84 30.84
CA PHE A 253 -2.28 12.63 32.29
C PHE A 253 -1.11 13.33 33.01
N ALA A 254 0.08 13.37 32.41
CA ALA A 254 1.21 14.10 32.98
C ALA A 254 0.97 15.62 33.01
N ILE A 255 0.41 16.19 31.94
CA ILE A 255 0.06 17.62 31.87
C ILE A 255 -1.05 17.95 32.89
N LEU A 256 -2.10 17.14 32.96
CA LEU A 256 -3.19 17.34 33.92
C LEU A 256 -2.70 17.19 35.38
N GLY A 257 -1.84 16.21 35.65
CA GLY A 257 -1.25 16.02 36.97
C GLY A 257 -0.37 17.20 37.38
N THR A 258 0.50 17.67 36.48
CA THR A 258 1.38 18.83 36.76
C THR A 258 0.57 20.12 36.96
N THR A 259 -0.41 20.40 36.11
CA THR A 259 -1.27 21.59 36.27
C THR A 259 -2.09 21.55 37.57
N LEU A 260 -2.61 20.37 37.96
CA LEU A 260 -3.31 20.21 39.24
C LEU A 260 -2.38 20.44 40.44
N LEU A 261 -1.16 19.87 40.42
CA LEU A 261 -0.18 20.07 41.50
C LEU A 261 0.24 21.53 41.63
N LEU A 262 0.46 22.23 40.50
CA LEU A 262 0.76 23.66 40.49
C LEU A 262 -0.43 24.50 40.99
N GLY A 263 -1.66 24.14 40.63
CA GLY A 263 -2.86 24.81 41.15
C GLY A 263 -3.02 24.62 42.66
N LEU A 264 -2.79 23.40 43.16
CA LEU A 264 -2.82 23.10 44.60
C LEU A 264 -1.73 23.84 45.36
N SER A 265 -0.51 23.93 44.82
CA SER A 265 0.58 24.67 45.47
C SER A 265 0.29 26.17 45.55
N GLN A 266 -0.25 26.77 44.48
CA GLN A 266 -0.69 28.16 44.49
C GLN A 266 -1.83 28.41 45.49
N MET A 267 -2.80 27.51 45.57
CA MET A 267 -3.90 27.62 46.53
C MET A 267 -3.40 27.55 47.98
N MET A 268 -2.48 26.62 48.28
CA MET A 268 -1.87 26.52 49.62
C MET A 268 -1.10 27.79 50.01
N GLU A 269 -0.34 28.38 49.08
CA GLU A 269 0.35 29.65 49.31
C GLU A 269 -0.64 30.79 49.59
N ILE A 270 -1.75 30.88 48.86
CA ILE A 270 -2.80 31.88 49.10
C ILE A 270 -3.44 31.69 50.49
N LEU A 271 -3.76 30.44 50.87
CA LEU A 271 -4.34 30.15 52.18
C LEU A 271 -3.38 30.49 53.34
N LYS A 272 -2.07 30.28 53.12
CA LYS A 272 -1.02 30.68 54.06
C LYS A 272 -0.93 32.20 54.19
N GLN A 273 -1.00 32.95 53.09
CA GLN A 273 -1.00 34.42 53.11
C GLN A 273 -2.23 35.01 53.82
N GLN A 274 -3.39 34.34 53.76
CA GLN A 274 -4.61 34.78 54.43
C GLN A 274 -4.67 34.43 55.93
N GLY A 275 -3.61 33.85 56.51
CA GLY A 275 -3.57 33.48 57.94
C GLY A 275 -4.54 32.36 58.32
N ARG A 276 -5.04 31.58 57.35
CA ARG A 276 -6.01 30.49 57.55
C ARG A 276 -5.38 29.16 57.97
N PHE A 277 -4.04 29.08 58.07
CA PHE A 277 -3.32 27.93 58.62
C PHE A 277 -2.46 28.39 59.82
N PRO A 278 -2.79 27.98 61.07
CA PRO A 278 -1.82 28.03 62.16
C PRO A 278 -0.75 26.97 61.89
N ILE A 279 0.51 27.36 62.09
CA ILE A 279 1.72 26.54 61.93
C ILE A 279 1.62 25.29 62.82
#